data_AF-A0A399S617-F1
#
_entry.id   AF-A0A399S617-F1
#
_cell.length_a   1.000
_cell.length_b   1.000
_cell.length_c   1.000
_cell.angle_alpha   90.00
_cell.angle_beta   90.00
_cell.angle_gamma   90.00
#
_symmetry.space_group_name_H-M   'P 1'
#
loop_
_entity.id
_entity.type
_entity.pdbx_description
1 polymer ?
#
loop_
_entity_poly.entity_id
_entity_poly.type
_entity_poly.pdbx_seq_one_letter_code
_entity_poly.pdbx_strand_id
1 'polypeptide(L)' 'MKFGYILLLGLLLLIDILTFTEIASLVRQPSDLKVAIGLGLLVVLVVANFFVIRYSINRLKA' A
#
# COMPACT_ATOMS: atom_id res chain seq x y z
N MET A 1 -21.48 9.25 5.18
CA MET A 1 -20.20 9.24 5.94
C MET A 1 -19.48 7.89 5.93
N LYS A 2 -20.18 6.74 5.90
CA LYS A 2 -19.54 5.40 5.78
C LYS A 2 -19.04 5.05 4.38
N PHE A 3 -19.77 5.48 3.34
CA PHE A 3 -19.41 5.24 1.94
C PHE A 3 -18.03 5.81 1.55
N GLY A 4 -17.64 6.96 2.11
CA GLY A 4 -16.32 7.56 1.85
C GLY A 4 -15.15 6.66 2.30
N TYR A 5 -15.31 5.91 3.40
CA TYR A 5 -14.28 4.97 3.85
C TYR A 5 -14.26 3.68 3.04
N ILE A 6 -15.41 3.25 2.51
CA ILE A 6 -15.47 2.13 1.56
C ILE A 6 -14.77 2.52 0.25
N LEU A 7 -15.03 3.74 -0.24
CA LEU A 7 -14.38 4.28 -1.42
C LEU A 7 -12.87 4.47 -1.19
N LEU A 8 -12.45 4.93 -0.01
CA LEU A 8 -11.04 5.00 0.38
C LEU A 8 -10.37 3.62 0.35
N LEU A 9 -11.02 2.57 0.88
CA LEU A 9 -10.50 1.21 0.83
C LEU A 9 -10.43 0.67 -0.62
N GLY A 10 -11.41 0.99 -1.46
CA GLY A 10 -11.36 0.65 -2.88
C GLY A 10 -10.23 1.35 -3.63
N LEU A 11 -10.02 2.64 -3.38
CA LEU A 11 -8.89 3.40 -3.94
C LEU A 11 -7.55 2.90 -3.43
N LEU A 12 -7.45 2.56 -2.14
CA LEU A 12 -6.26 1.96 -1.55
C LEU A 12 -5.87 0.68 -2.30
N LEU A 13 -6.85 -0.19 -2.56
CA LEU A 13 -6.62 -1.44 -3.29
C LEU A 13 -6.08 -1.21 -4.71
N LEU A 14 -6.57 -0.17 -5.41
CA LEU A 14 -6.05 0.20 -6.73
C LEU A 14 -4.60 0.71 -6.65
N ILE A 15 -4.31 1.58 -5.67
CA ILE A 15 -2.96 2.08 -5.43
C ILE A 15 -2.02 0.93 -5.09
N ASP A 16 -2.44 -0.01 -4.25
CA ASP A 16 -1.62 -1.17 -3.86
C ASP A 16 -1.21 -2.01 -5.07
N ILE A 17 -2.13 -2.26 -6.01
CA ILE A 17 -1.82 -3.03 -7.23
C ILE A 17 -0.76 -2.30 -8.07
N LEU A 18 -0.91 -0.98 -8.25
CA LEU A 18 0.02 -0.18 -9.03
C LEU A 18 1.39 -0.09 -8.36
N THR A 19 1.42 0.28 -7.08
CA THR A 19 2.65 0.42 -6.30
C THR A 19 3.37 -0.91 -6.13
N PHE A 20 2.64 -2.02 -5.90
CA PHE A 20 3.24 -3.35 -5.83
C PHE A 20 3.88 -3.76 -7.15
N THR A 21 3.27 -3.41 -8.29
CA THR A 21 3.85 -3.68 -9.61
C THR A 21 5.19 -2.96 -9.79
N GLU A 22 5.29 -1.71 -9.38
CA GLU A 22 6.54 -0.95 -9.42
C GLU A 22 7.60 -1.52 -8.48
N ILE A 23 7.22 -1.82 -7.23
CA ILE A 23 8.10 -2.47 -6.24
C ILE A 23 8.64 -3.79 -6.77
N ALA A 24 7.77 -4.64 -7.32
CA ALA A 24 8.17 -5.91 -7.91
C ALA A 24 9.13 -5.70 -9.09
N SER A 25 8.95 -4.64 -9.89
CA SER A 25 9.89 -4.29 -10.96
C SER A 25 11.27 -3.88 -10.42
N LEU A 26 11.34 -3.23 -9.26
CA LEU A 26 12.60 -2.82 -8.63
C LEU A 26 13.33 -4.01 -8.02
N VAL A 27 12.60 -4.89 -7.33
CA VAL A 27 13.17 -6.09 -6.67
C VAL A 27 13.68 -7.12 -7.68
N ARG A 28 13.16 -7.14 -8.90
CA ARG A 28 13.63 -8.04 -9.97
C ARG A 28 14.86 -7.53 -10.71
N GLN A 29 15.34 -6.32 -10.43
CA GLN A 29 16.50 -5.77 -11.11
C GLN A 29 17.80 -6.34 -10.54
N PRO A 30 18.83 -6.58 -11.36
CA PRO A 30 20.10 -7.15 -10.94
C PRO A 30 21.01 -6.11 -10.25
N SER A 31 20.45 -5.21 -9.44
CA SER A 31 21.15 -4.14 -8.76
C SER A 31 20.75 -4.11 -7.29
N ASP A 32 21.71 -4.39 -6.40
CA ASP A 32 21.47 -4.47 -4.95
C ASP A 32 20.85 -3.19 -4.38
N LEU A 33 21.27 -2.02 -4.89
CA LEU A 33 20.68 -0.74 -4.50
C LEU A 33 19.20 -0.66 -4.87
N LYS A 34 18.83 -1.11 -6.08
CA LYS A 34 17.43 -1.07 -6.52
C LYS A 34 16.57 -2.08 -5.79
N VAL A 35 17.11 -3.26 -5.48
CA VAL A 35 16.45 -4.26 -4.63
C VAL A 35 16.22 -3.68 -3.24
N ALA A 36 17.23 -3.05 -2.62
CA ALA A 36 17.10 -2.42 -1.31
C ALA A 36 16.03 -1.31 -1.29
N ILE A 37 16.00 -0.47 -2.33
CA ILE A 37 14.94 0.55 -2.50
C ILE A 37 13.56 -0.11 -2.61
N GLY A 38 13.42 -1.16 -3.44
CA GLY A 38 12.16 -1.89 -3.59
C GLY A 38 11.67 -2.50 -2.28
N LEU A 39 12.57 -3.11 -1.50
CA LEU A 39 12.24 -3.64 -0.17
C LEU A 39 11.86 -2.54 0.82
N GLY A 40 12.56 -1.40 0.81
CA GLY A 40 12.22 -0.24 1.63
C GLY A 40 10.82 0.29 1.32
N LEU A 41 10.50 0.45 0.02
CA LEU A 41 9.17 0.85 -0.43
C LEU A 41 8.09 -0.17 -0.05
N LEU A 42 8.40 -1.47 -0.08
CA LEU A 42 7.47 -2.51 0.39
C LEU A 42 7.14 -2.35 1.87
N VAL A 43 8.14 -2.09 2.71
CA VAL A 43 7.91 -1.83 4.15
C VAL A 43 7.00 -0.62 4.34
N VAL A 44 7.28 0.48 3.61
CA VAL A 44 6.46 1.69 3.67
C VAL A 44 5.02 1.40 3.23
N LEU A 45 4.82 0.65 2.14
CA LEU A 45 3.50 0.27 1.63
C LEU A 45 2.70 -0.52 2.67
N VAL A 46 3.33 -1.49 3.33
CA VAL A 46 2.69 -2.31 4.38
C VAL A 46 2.31 -1.46 5.58
N VAL A 47 3.20 -0.59 6.05
CA VAL A 47 2.96 0.28 7.20
C VAL A 47 1.82 1.28 6.89
N ALA A 48 1.86 1.92 5.72
CA ALA A 48 0.80 2.83 5.29
C ALA A 48 -0.55 2.11 5.20
N ASN A 49 -0.58 0.91 4.60
CA ASN A 49 -1.78 0.08 4.52
C ASN A 49 -2.38 -0.22 5.90
N PHE A 50 -1.55 -0.65 6.84
CA PHE A 50 -1.99 -0.95 8.19
C PHE A 50 -2.74 0.24 8.81
N PHE A 51 -2.18 1.44 8.72
CA PHE A 51 -2.82 2.64 9.27
C PHE A 51 -4.13 3.01 8.55
N VAL A 52 -4.15 3.00 7.20
CA VAL A 52 -5.34 3.37 6.43
C VAL A 52 -6.47 2.37 6.65
N ILE A 53 -6.17 1.08 6.64
CA ILE A 53 -7.14 0.01 6.89
C ILE A 53 -7.66 0.11 8.33
N ARG A 54 -6.77 0.24 9.32
CA ARG A 54 -7.15 0.37 10.73
C ARG A 54 -8.05 1.58 10.96
N TYR A 55 -7.68 2.73 10.40
CA TYR A 55 -8.47 3.95 10.47
C TYR A 55 -9.85 3.79 9.83
N SER A 56 -9.90 3.28 8.61
CA SER A 56 -11.14 3.09 7.84
C SER A 56 -12.10 2.14 8.54
N ILE A 57 -11.60 0.99 9.02
CA ILE A 57 -12.42 0.00 9.75
C ILE A 57 -12.97 0.61 11.06
N ASN A 58 -12.16 1.34 11.81
CA ASN A 58 -12.61 1.97 13.05
C ASN A 58 -13.73 2.99 12.78
N ARG A 59 -13.65 3.75 11.69
CA ARG A 59 -14.68 4.71 11.27
C ARG A 59 -15.94 4.06 10.69
N LEU A 60 -15.83 2.87 10.12
CA LEU A 60 -16.98 2.09 9.64
C LEU A 60 -17.78 1.45 10.80
N LYS A 61 -17.07 1.03 11.85
CA LYS A 61 -17.65 0.44 13.07
C LYS A 61 -18.29 1.48 14.00
N ALA A 62 -17.75 2.69 14.04
CA ALA A 62 -18.38 3.84 14.72
C ALA A 62 -19.71 4.24 14.06
#